data_AF-A0A0J8B2A3-F1
#
_entry.id   AF-A0A0J8B2A3-F1
#
_cell.length_a   1.000
_cell.length_b   1.000
_cell.length_c   1.000
_cell.angle_alpha   90.00
_cell.angle_beta   90.00
_cell.angle_gamma   90.00
#
_symmetry.space_group_name_H-M   'P 1'
#
loop_
_entity.id
_entity.type
_entity.pdbx_description
1 polymer ?
#
loop_
_entity_poly.entity_id
_entity_poly.type
_entity_poly.pdbx_seq_one_letter_code
_entity_poly.pdbx_strand_id
1 'polypeptide(L)' 'MCGLMKENIQLNRKVLSELAMHEPYSFKALVDVSRNASPGNKIEPKKVNGKGEKA' A
#
# COMPACT_ATOMS: atom_id res chain seq x y z
N MET A 1 7.07 -8.72 -1.80
CA MET A 1 6.19 -8.48 -0.62
C MET A 1 6.91 -9.00 0.62
N CYS A 2 7.75 -8.19 1.25
CA CYS A 2 8.60 -8.67 2.36
C CYS A 2 8.32 -7.96 3.71
N GLY A 3 7.45 -6.93 3.74
CA GLY A 3 7.10 -6.20 4.97
C GLY A 3 5.97 -6.85 5.79
N LEU A 4 4.84 -7.17 5.16
CA LEU A 4 3.67 -7.74 5.86
C LEU A 4 3.96 -9.06 6.59
N MET A 5 4.75 -9.95 5.99
CA MET A 5 5.11 -11.23 6.63
C MET A 5 6.04 -11.03 7.84
N LYS A 6 6.86 -9.96 7.86
CA LYS A 6 7.73 -9.64 9.01
C LYS A 6 6.92 -9.15 10.21
N GLU A 7 5.81 -8.45 9.95
CA GLU A 7 4.86 -8.00 10.98
C GLU A 7 3.83 -9.07 11.37
N ASN A 8 4.08 -10.35 11.03
CA ASN A 8 3.15 -11.48 11.26
C ASN A 8 1.77 -11.32 10.59
N ILE A 9 1.64 -10.45 9.58
CA ILE A 9 0.41 -10.29 8.81
C ILE A 9 0.42 -11.29 7.65
N GLN A 10 -0.18 -12.45 7.88
CA GLN A 10 -0.37 -13.49 6.86
C GLN A 10 -1.67 -13.23 6.08
N LEU A 11 -1.58 -12.38 5.06
CA LEU A 11 -2.68 -12.11 4.15
C LEU A 11 -2.56 -12.91 2.86
N ASN A 12 -3.68 -13.50 2.44
CA ASN A 12 -3.77 -14.16 1.15
C ASN A 12 -3.84 -13.12 0.02
N ARG A 13 -3.23 -13.40 -1.13
CA ARG A 13 -3.13 -12.42 -2.24
C ARG A 13 -4.51 -11.99 -2.76
N LYS A 14 -5.49 -12.88 -2.73
CA LYS A 14 -6.88 -12.60 -3.12
C LYS A 14 -7.52 -11.54 -2.22
N VAL A 15 -7.44 -11.75 -0.91
CA VAL A 15 -7.99 -10.84 0.11
C VAL A 15 -7.28 -9.48 0.06
N LEU A 16 -5.96 -9.48 -0.15
CA LEU A 16 -5.21 -8.24 -0.31
C LEU A 16 -5.69 -7.43 -1.54
N SER A 17 -5.98 -8.10 -2.66
CA SER A 17 -6.55 -7.46 -3.84
C SER A 17 -7.97 -6.95 -3.61
N GLU A 18 -8.81 -7.71 -2.90
CA GLU A 18 -10.18 -7.28 -2.55
C GLU A 18 -10.17 -6.04 -1.65
N LEU A 19 -9.29 -6.02 -0.64
CA LEU A 19 -9.09 -4.84 0.22
C LEU A 19 -8.62 -3.63 -0.58
N ALA A 20 -7.75 -3.81 -1.59
CA ALA A 20 -7.29 -2.72 -2.44
C ALA A 20 -8.43 -2.11 -3.29
N MET A 21 -9.42 -2.92 -3.67
CA MET A 21 -10.53 -2.49 -4.54
C MET A 21 -11.69 -1.87 -3.76
N HIS A 22 -12.04 -2.46 -2.62
CA HIS A 22 -13.25 -2.10 -1.88
C HIS A 22 -12.97 -1.26 -0.63
N GLU A 23 -11.78 -1.40 -0.03
CA GLU A 23 -11.45 -0.81 1.27
C GLU A 23 -10.13 -0.02 1.23
N PRO A 24 -10.08 1.11 0.48
CA PRO A 24 -8.84 1.83 0.20
C PRO A 24 -8.13 2.35 1.46
N TYR A 25 -8.88 2.73 2.50
CA TYR A 25 -8.31 3.19 3.78
C TYR A 25 -7.66 2.04 4.57
N SER A 26 -8.31 0.89 4.63
CA SER A 26 -7.78 -0.33 5.26
C SER A 26 -6.53 -0.82 4.52
N PHE A 27 -6.55 -0.79 3.19
CA PHE A 27 -5.39 -1.12 2.37
C PHE A 27 -4.24 -0.13 2.58
N LYS A 28 -4.53 1.18 2.71
CA LYS A 28 -3.52 2.20 2.99
C LYS A 28 -2.80 1.94 4.32
N ALA A 29 -3.54 1.56 5.37
CA ALA A 29 -2.95 1.21 6.66
C ALA A 29 -1.99 0.02 6.55
N LEU A 30 -2.39 -1.04 5.82
CA LEU A 30 -1.52 -2.18 5.55
C LEU A 30 -0.24 -1.80 4.80
N VAL A 31 -0.33 -0.89 3.83
CA VAL A 31 0.84 -0.38 3.09
C VAL A 31 1.78 0.38 4.02
N ASP A 32 1.26 1.20 4.93
CA ASP A 32 2.07 1.97 5.88
C ASP A 32 2.78 1.06 6.88
N VAL A 33 2.10 0.03 7.41
CA VAL A 33 2.72 -1.00 8.26
C VAL A 33 3.85 -1.71 7.51
N SER A 34 3.60 -2.15 6.27
CA SER A 34 4.61 -2.84 5.44
C SER A 34 5.85 -1.96 5.15
N ARG A 35 5.66 -0.64 4.98
CA ARG A 35 6.76 0.33 4.79
C ARG A 35 7.60 0.48 6.05
N ASN A 36 6.97 0.60 7.22
CA ASN A 36 7.70 0.70 8.49
C ASN A 36 8.53 -0.57 8.76
N ALA A 37 8.02 -1.74 8.35
CA ALA A 37 8.71 -3.02 8.46
C ALA A 37 9.85 -3.22 7.44
N SER A 38 9.97 -2.37 6.42
CA SER A 38 10.97 -2.49 5.35
C SER A 38 11.74 -1.17 5.12
N PRO A 39 12.82 -0.93 5.89
CA PRO A 39 13.57 0.34 5.83
C PRO A 39 14.30 0.60 4.49
N GLY A 40 14.34 -0.39 3.58
CA GLY A 40 15.09 -0.34 2.32
C GLY A 40 14.34 0.20 1.11
N ASN A 41 13.03 0.47 1.20
CA ASN A 41 12.23 0.84 0.01
C ASN A 41 11.33 2.06 0.30
N LYS A 42 11.96 3.20 0.60
CA LYS A 42 11.27 4.50 0.72
C LYS A 42 10.82 4.98 -0.66
N ILE A 43 9.72 4.45 -1.16
CA ILE A 43 8.99 5.09 -2.25
C ILE A 43 8.20 6.22 -1.61
N GLU A 44 8.81 7.41 -1.58
CA GLU A 44 8.12 8.64 -1.21
C GLU A 44 6.83 8.72 -2.03
N PRO A 45 5.68 9.09 -1.45
CA PRO A 45 4.49 9.34 -2.24
C PRO A 45 4.84 10.50 -3.17
N LYS A 46 5.13 10.20 -4.45
CA LYS A 46 5.11 11.24 -5.49
C LYS A 46 3.73 11.86 -5.37
N LYS A 47 3.66 13.08 -4.86
CA LYS A 47 2.44 13.87 -4.91
C LYS A 47 1.97 13.79 -6.36
N VAL A 48 0.86 13.09 -6.61
CA VAL A 48 0.20 13.17 -7.91
C VAL A 48 -0.36 14.58 -7.94
N ASN A 49 0.46 15.50 -8.40
CA ASN A 49 0.02 16.85 -8.68
C ASN A 49 -0.95 16.72 -9.85
N GLY A 50 -2.18 17.18 -9.65
CA GLY A 50 -3.16 17.27 -10.72
C GLY A 50 -2.55 17.99 -11.92
N LYS A 51 -2.44 17.28 -13.03
CA LYS A 51 -2.38 17.82 -14.39
C LYS A 51 -3.42 16.98 -15.11
N GLY A 52 -4.62 17.46 -15.37
CA GLY A 52 -4.93 18.78 -15.91
C GLY A 52 -5.81 18.45 -17.10
N GLU A 53 -7.08 18.81 -16.96
CA GLU A 53 -8.03 19.06 -18.03
C GLU A 53 -7.34 19.50 -19.32
N LYS A 54 -7.54 18.74 -20.40
CA LYS A 54 -7.49 19.19 -21.81
C LYS A 54 -8.44 18.27 -22.57
N ALA A 55 -9.65 18.74 -22.85
CA ALA A 55 -10.07 19.56 -24.00
C ALA A 55 -10.75 18.66 -25.03
#